data_AF-A0A4V1VKS0-F1
#
_entry.id   AF-A0A4V1VKS0-F1
#
_cell.length_a   1.000
_cell.length_b   1.000
_cell.length_c   1.000
_cell.angle_alpha   90.00
_cell.angle_beta   90.00
_cell.angle_gamma   90.00
#
_symmetry.space_group_name_H-M   'P 1'
#
loop_
_entity.id
_entity.type
_entity.pdbx_description
1 polymer ?
#
loop_
_entity_poly.entity_id
_entity_poly.type
_entity_poly.pdbx_seq_one_letter_code
_entity_poly.pdbx_strand_id
1 'polypeptide(L)'
;LVTRDHDISAEGLRIALGARGHGEALLKMAETLARQGVWQSGLEIADGDAEIGLKHALALHYKSVELNKALKAAEMALGDDPSEETFERLRDIQNQITTVDGTEALIEGFGSLSGRATRSF
;
A
#
# COMPACT_ATOMS: atom_id res chain seq x y z
N LEU A 1 -11.94 -12.53 -16.63
CA LEU A 1 -13.12 -11.64 -16.64
C LEU A 1 -12.72 -10.38 -17.37
N VAL A 2 -11.84 -9.57 -16.77
CA VAL A 2 -11.15 -8.45 -17.46
C VAL A 2 -10.31 -8.92 -18.65
N THR A 3 -9.64 -10.08 -18.55
CA THR A 3 -8.85 -10.67 -19.65
C THR A 3 -9.67 -11.20 -20.83
N ARG A 4 -11.01 -11.17 -20.75
CA ARG A 4 -11.92 -11.66 -21.79
C ARG A 4 -12.88 -10.57 -22.29
N ASP A 5 -13.12 -9.57 -21.47
CA ASP A 5 -13.90 -8.38 -21.78
C ASP A 5 -13.17 -7.19 -21.17
N HIS A 6 -12.45 -6.46 -22.02
CA HIS A 6 -11.61 -5.33 -21.60
C HIS A 6 -12.47 -4.10 -21.25
N ASP A 7 -13.74 -4.09 -21.66
CA ASP A 7 -14.67 -2.97 -21.46
C ASP A 7 -15.68 -3.24 -20.33
N ILE A 8 -15.47 -4.31 -19.54
CA ILE A 8 -16.34 -4.63 -18.41
C ILE A 8 -16.39 -3.47 -17.41
N SER A 9 -17.59 -2.96 -17.14
CA SER A 9 -17.78 -1.90 -16.16
C SER A 9 -17.44 -2.38 -14.74
N ALA A 10 -17.10 -1.45 -13.84
CA ALA A 10 -16.85 -1.77 -12.44
C ALA A 10 -18.03 -2.51 -11.77
N GLU A 11 -19.26 -2.12 -12.10
CA GLU A 11 -20.49 -2.81 -11.67
C GLU A 11 -20.56 -4.24 -12.23
N GLY A 12 -20.34 -4.39 -13.55
CA GLY A 12 -20.35 -5.70 -14.20
C GLY A 12 -19.30 -6.65 -13.62
N LEU A 13 -18.10 -6.14 -13.33
CA LEU A 13 -17.04 -6.91 -12.69
C LEU A 13 -17.41 -7.34 -11.28
N ARG A 14 -17.99 -6.44 -10.47
CA ARG A 14 -18.47 -6.76 -9.12
C ARG A 14 -19.55 -7.84 -9.14
N ILE A 15 -20.55 -7.71 -10.01
CA ILE A 15 -21.60 -8.73 -10.17
C ILE A 15 -20.99 -10.08 -10.55
N ALA A 16 -20.07 -10.09 -11.53
CA ALA A 16 -19.46 -11.33 -12.01
C ALA A 16 -18.58 -12.01 -10.95
N LEU A 17 -17.90 -11.25 -10.10
CA LEU A 17 -17.16 -11.77 -8.95
C LEU A 17 -18.09 -12.25 -7.83
N GLY A 18 -19.18 -11.53 -7.57
CA GLY A 18 -20.22 -11.92 -6.63
C GLY A 18 -20.86 -13.26 -6.99
N ALA A 19 -21.23 -13.45 -8.26
CA ALA A 19 -21.76 -14.71 -8.78
C ALA A 19 -20.80 -15.90 -8.65
N ARG A 20 -19.50 -15.65 -8.43
CA ARG A 20 -18.46 -16.66 -8.18
C ARG A 20 -18.17 -16.88 -6.69
N GLY A 21 -18.95 -16.26 -5.80
CA GLY A 21 -18.81 -16.40 -4.35
C GLY A 21 -17.82 -15.43 -3.70
N HIS A 22 -17.34 -14.40 -4.41
CA HIS A 22 -16.39 -13.42 -3.87
C HIS A 22 -17.05 -12.18 -3.26
N GLY A 23 -18.39 -12.14 -3.17
CA GLY A 23 -19.14 -10.97 -2.70
C GLY A 23 -18.76 -10.53 -1.28
N GLU A 24 -18.73 -11.46 -0.32
CA GLU A 24 -18.34 -11.15 1.07
C GLU A 24 -16.90 -10.62 1.16
N ALA A 25 -15.98 -11.23 0.42
CA ALA A 25 -14.58 -10.79 0.41
C ALA A 25 -14.43 -9.37 -0.12
N LEU A 26 -15.18 -9.01 -1.17
CA LEU A 26 -15.20 -7.66 -1.73
C LEU A 26 -15.77 -6.64 -0.74
N LEU A 27 -16.86 -6.99 -0.04
CA LEU A 27 -17.45 -6.12 0.99
C LEU A 27 -16.47 -5.89 2.14
N LYS A 28 -15.90 -6.96 2.69
CA LYS A 28 -14.93 -6.88 3.79
C LYS A 28 -13.69 -6.07 3.40
N MET A 29 -13.23 -6.22 2.15
CA MET A 29 -12.13 -5.42 1.62
C MET A 29 -12.48 -3.94 1.57
N ALA A 30 -13.64 -3.58 1.00
CA ALA A 30 -14.11 -2.20 0.93
C ALA A 30 -14.25 -1.56 2.33
N GLU A 31 -14.85 -2.27 3.29
CA GLU A 31 -14.97 -1.83 4.68
C GLU A 31 -13.61 -1.61 5.34
N THR A 32 -12.65 -2.51 5.08
CA THR A 32 -11.30 -2.41 5.64
C THR A 32 -10.56 -1.21 5.07
N LEU A 33 -10.60 -1.00 3.75
CA LEU A 33 -9.97 0.14 3.10
C LEU A 33 -10.55 1.46 3.59
N ALA A 34 -11.87 1.55 3.72
CA ALA A 34 -12.54 2.73 4.28
C ALA A 34 -12.11 3.00 5.73
N ARG A 35 -12.07 1.97 6.58
CA ARG A 35 -11.66 2.09 7.98
C ARG A 35 -10.19 2.49 8.15
N GLN A 36 -9.33 2.08 7.22
CA GLN A 36 -7.91 2.44 7.20
C GLN A 36 -7.66 3.81 6.53
N GLY A 37 -8.71 4.52 6.09
CA GLY A 37 -8.56 5.83 5.47
C GLY A 37 -7.99 5.80 4.05
N VAL A 38 -8.01 4.65 3.37
CA VAL A 38 -7.54 4.47 1.98
C VAL A 38 -8.60 5.02 1.03
N TRP A 39 -8.74 6.34 1.02
CA TRP A 39 -9.76 7.06 0.28
C TRP A 39 -9.63 6.88 -1.24
N GLN A 40 -8.43 6.59 -1.74
CA GLN A 40 -8.13 6.43 -3.17
C GLN A 40 -8.85 5.23 -3.80
N SER A 41 -9.44 4.35 -2.98
CA SER A 41 -10.24 3.21 -3.41
C SER A 41 -11.73 3.52 -3.63
N GLY A 42 -12.17 4.76 -3.38
CA GLY A 42 -13.56 5.19 -3.58
C GLY A 42 -13.98 5.15 -5.06
N LEU A 43 -15.28 4.97 -5.31
CA LEU A 43 -15.84 4.90 -6.66
C LEU A 43 -15.90 6.28 -7.34
N GLU A 44 -15.88 7.34 -6.54
CA GLU A 44 -15.96 8.75 -6.91
C GLU A 44 -14.58 9.40 -7.15
N ILE A 45 -13.51 8.64 -6.94
CA ILE A 45 -12.12 9.12 -7.06
C ILE A 45 -11.72 9.18 -8.53
N ALA A 46 -11.04 10.27 -8.89
CA ALA A 46 -10.50 10.40 -10.25
C ALA A 46 -9.44 9.31 -10.51
N ASP A 47 -9.48 8.70 -11.69
CA ASP A 47 -8.55 7.62 -12.08
C ASP A 47 -7.08 7.96 -11.81
N GLY A 48 -6.68 9.21 -12.04
CA GLY A 48 -5.31 9.67 -11.77
C GLY A 48 -4.94 9.67 -10.29
N ASP A 49 -5.85 10.07 -9.40
CA ASP A 49 -5.62 10.02 -7.94
C ASP A 49 -5.62 8.56 -7.44
N ALA A 50 -6.49 7.71 -8.01
CA ALA A 50 -6.51 6.28 -7.72
C ALA A 50 -5.20 5.60 -8.13
N GLU A 51 -4.68 5.90 -9.33
CA GLU A 51 -3.41 5.36 -9.83
C GLU A 51 -2.22 5.81 -8.96
N ILE A 52 -2.14 7.10 -8.61
CA ILE A 52 -1.07 7.61 -7.73
C ILE A 52 -1.14 6.93 -6.35
N GLY A 53 -2.34 6.81 -5.77
CA GLY A 53 -2.53 6.11 -4.50
C GLY A 53 -2.07 4.66 -4.54
N LEU A 54 -2.41 3.94 -5.61
CA LEU A 54 -1.96 2.57 -5.81
C LEU A 54 -0.44 2.46 -5.95
N LYS A 55 0.19 3.34 -6.74
CA LYS A 55 1.66 3.37 -6.90
C LYS A 55 2.35 3.62 -5.57
N HIS A 56 1.81 4.54 -4.75
CA HIS A 56 2.33 4.83 -3.42
C HIS A 56 2.23 3.62 -2.49
N ALA A 57 1.06 2.99 -2.42
CA ALA A 57 0.84 1.80 -1.60
C ALA A 57 1.76 0.64 -2.01
N LEU A 58 1.97 0.44 -3.32
CA LEU A 58 2.90 -0.56 -3.84
C LEU A 58 4.36 -0.25 -3.47
N ALA A 59 4.79 1.01 -3.57
CA ALA A 59 6.13 1.42 -3.20
C ALA A 59 6.40 1.17 -1.70
N LEU A 60 5.46 1.52 -0.82
CA LEU A 60 5.53 1.22 0.62
C LEU A 60 5.58 -0.28 0.87
N HIS A 61 4.72 -1.06 0.20
CA HIS A 61 4.69 -2.51 0.33
C HIS A 61 6.04 -3.15 -0.06
N TYR A 62 6.59 -2.79 -1.22
CA TYR A 62 7.89 -3.31 -1.67
C TYR A 62 9.01 -2.93 -0.72
N LYS A 63 9.04 -1.69 -0.24
CA LYS A 63 10.02 -1.25 0.76
C LYS A 63 9.88 -2.04 2.07
N SER A 64 8.67 -2.27 2.54
CA SER A 64 8.40 -3.10 3.73
C SER A 64 8.90 -4.53 3.55
N VAL A 65 8.63 -5.16 2.41
CA VAL A 65 9.09 -6.52 2.10
C VAL A 65 10.63 -6.59 2.10
N GLU A 66 11.30 -5.65 1.44
CA GLU A 66 12.76 -5.62 1.40
C GLU A 66 13.39 -5.37 2.78
N LEU A 67 12.82 -4.45 3.58
CA LEU A 67 13.29 -4.23 4.95
C LEU A 67 13.07 -5.45 5.86
N ASN A 68 11.96 -6.16 5.72
CA ASN A 68 11.72 -7.40 6.47
C ASN A 68 12.71 -8.51 6.11
N LYS A 69 13.12 -8.62 4.83
CA LYS A 69 14.19 -9.54 4.42
C LYS A 69 15.54 -9.12 5.00
N ALA A 70 15.85 -7.81 4.93
CA ALA A 70 17.08 -7.27 5.48
C ALA A 70 17.16 -7.48 7.01
N LEU A 71 16.04 -7.33 7.72
CA LEU A 71 15.96 -7.55 9.16
C LEU A 71 16.34 -8.99 9.50
N LYS A 72 15.72 -9.98 8.83
CA LYS A 72 16.04 -11.40 9.02
C LYS A 72 17.50 -11.73 8.73
N ALA A 73 18.06 -11.12 7.69
CA ALA A 73 19.47 -11.30 7.35
C ALA A 73 20.40 -10.70 8.42
N ALA A 74 20.05 -9.53 8.97
CA ALA A 74 20.82 -8.89 10.02
C ALA A 74 20.73 -9.65 11.36
N GLU A 75 19.56 -10.18 11.72
CA GLU A 75 19.38 -11.04 12.89
C GLU A 75 20.23 -12.32 12.79
N MET A 76 20.27 -12.94 11.60
CA MET A 76 21.12 -14.11 11.35
C MET A 76 22.61 -13.76 11.46
N ALA A 77 23.03 -12.66 10.84
CA ALA A 77 24.42 -12.20 10.91
C ALA A 77 24.88 -11.90 12.35
N LEU A 78 24.02 -11.28 13.17
CA LEU A 78 24.31 -11.03 14.58
C LEU A 78 24.40 -12.33 15.40
N GLY A 79 23.59 -13.34 15.06
CA GLY A 79 23.66 -14.66 15.68
C GLY A 79 24.93 -15.43 15.33
N ASP A 80 25.43 -15.27 14.10
CA ASP A 80 26.66 -15.90 13.60
C ASP A 80 27.93 -15.17 14.08
N ASP A 81 27.92 -13.83 14.07
CA ASP A 81 29.00 -12.97 14.56
C ASP A 81 28.46 -11.85 15.46
N PRO A 82 28.56 -11.97 16.80
CA PRO A 82 28.08 -10.97 17.74
C PRO A 82 29.08 -9.81 17.91
N SER A 83 29.31 -9.05 16.83
CA SER A 83 30.18 -7.89 16.79
C SER A 83 29.38 -6.57 16.84
N GLU A 84 30.07 -5.46 17.10
CA GLU A 84 29.43 -4.12 17.08
C GLU A 84 28.86 -3.80 15.69
N GLU A 85 29.54 -4.22 14.62
CA GLU A 85 29.12 -3.98 13.23
C GLU A 85 27.77 -4.65 12.92
N THR A 86 27.60 -5.92 13.28
CA THR A 86 26.34 -6.65 13.06
C THR A 86 25.20 -6.08 13.92
N PHE A 87 25.52 -5.60 15.13
CA PHE A 87 24.56 -4.92 15.99
C PHE A 87 24.11 -3.56 15.43
N GLU A 88 25.05 -2.72 14.97
CA GLU A 88 24.74 -1.43 14.35
C GLU A 88 23.88 -1.62 13.09
N ARG A 89 24.21 -2.63 12.27
CA ARG A 89 23.44 -2.96 11.06
C ARG A 89 21.98 -3.34 11.40
N LEU A 90 21.77 -4.14 12.44
CA LEU A 90 20.43 -4.50 12.90
C LEU A 90 19.65 -3.26 13.36
N ARG A 91 20.28 -2.40 14.17
CA ARG A 91 19.67 -1.16 14.66
C ARG A 91 19.26 -0.23 13.52
N ASP A 92 20.12 -0.08 12.51
CA ASP A 92 19.84 0.77 11.36
C ASP A 92 18.61 0.29 10.55
N ILE A 93 18.44 -1.03 10.40
CA ILE A 93 17.28 -1.59 9.71
C ILE A 93 16.00 -1.38 10.53
N GLN A 94 16.05 -1.55 11.86
CA GLN A 94 14.92 -1.26 12.75
C GLN A 94 14.50 0.22 12.68
N ASN A 95 15.46 1.13 12.64
CA ASN A 95 15.20 2.57 12.46
C ASN A 95 14.52 2.86 11.11
N GLN A 96 14.99 2.23 10.02
CA GLN A 96 14.38 2.38 8.70
C GLN A 96 12.95 1.86 8.66
N ILE A 97 12.66 0.71 9.27
CA ILE A 97 11.29 0.17 9.38
C ILE A 97 10.37 1.17 10.07
N THR A 98 10.80 1.72 11.21
CA THR A 98 10.01 2.69 11.98
C THR A 98 9.76 3.99 11.20
N THR A 99 10.66 4.37 10.29
CA THR A 99 10.55 5.58 9.48
C THR A 99 9.65 5.39 8.25
N VAL A 100 9.53 4.18 7.72
CA VAL A 100 8.68 3.87 6.55
C VAL A 100 7.21 4.13 6.84
N ASP A 101 6.76 3.88 8.06
CA ASP A 101 5.38 4.15 8.48
C ASP A 101 5.04 5.65 8.58
N GLY A 102 6.05 6.54 8.55
CA GLY A 102 5.89 7.98 8.75
C GLY A 102 6.05 8.87 7.50
N THR A 103 6.34 8.30 6.32
CA THR A 103 6.74 9.11 5.15
C THR A 103 5.80 8.91 3.94
N GLU A 104 4.53 9.31 4.08
CA GLU A 104 3.69 9.53 2.91
C GLU A 104 3.90 10.96 2.40
N ALA A 105 4.67 11.07 1.32
CA ALA A 105 5.08 12.32 0.70
C ALA A 105 3.89 13.26 0.40
N LEU A 106 4.08 14.53 0.73
CA LEU A 106 3.37 15.68 0.19
C LEU A 106 3.56 15.72 -1.33
N ILE A 107 2.79 14.93 -2.08
CA ILE A 107 2.73 15.04 -3.54
C ILE A 107 1.88 16.27 -3.84
N GLU A 108 2.50 17.31 -4.41
CA GLU A 108 1.80 18.53 -4.81
C GLU A 108 0.62 18.21 -5.72
N GLY A 109 -0.58 18.64 -5.34
CA GLY A 109 -1.81 18.40 -6.11
C GLY A 109 -2.47 17.03 -5.93
N PHE A 110 -1.89 16.10 -5.16
CA PHE A 110 -2.53 14.80 -4.90
C PHE A 110 -3.85 14.96 -4.14
N GLY A 111 -4.90 14.31 -4.63
CA GLY A 111 -6.25 14.42 -4.09
C GLY A 111 -7.00 15.69 -4.51
N SER A 112 -6.38 16.64 -5.21
CA SER A 112 -7.07 17.86 -5.65
C SER A 112 -8.20 17.59 -6.64
N LEU A 113 -8.01 16.63 -7.57
CA LEU A 113 -9.03 16.21 -8.54
C LEU A 113 -10.18 15.44 -7.87
N SER A 114 -9.93 14.88 -6.69
CA SER A 114 -10.91 14.18 -5.86
C SER A 114 -11.50 15.05 -4.73
N GLY A 115 -11.37 16.37 -4.81
CA GLY A 115 -11.92 17.32 -3.81
C GLY A 115 -11.20 17.31 -2.46
N ARG A 116 -10.01 16.70 -2.40
CA ARG A 116 -9.16 16.51 -1.22
C ARG A 116 -7.86 17.30 -1.31
N ALA A 117 -7.88 18.47 -1.95
CA ALA A 117 -6.71 19.33 -2.07
C ALA A 117 -6.03 19.52 -0.71
N THR A 118 -4.74 19.17 -0.62
CA THR A 118 -3.90 19.50 0.51
C THR A 118 -3.95 21.02 0.70
N ARG A 119 -4.35 21.50 1.87
CA ARG A 119 -4.22 22.92 2.19
C ARG A 119 -2.74 23.28 2.08
N SER A 120 -2.40 24.07 1.07
CA SER A 120 -1.15 24.83 1.04
C SER A 120 -1.12 25.67 2.31
N PHE A 121 -0.09 25.48 3.14
CA PHE A 121 0.29 26.44 4.17
C PHE A 121 1.41 27.32 3.64
#